data_AF-A0A4Y7SPT3-F1
#
_entry.id   AF-A0A4Y7SPT3-F1
#
_cell.length_a   1.000
_cell.length_b   1.000
_cell.length_c   1.000
_cell.angle_alpha   90.00
_cell.angle_beta   90.00
_cell.angle_gamma   90.00
#
_symmetry.space_group_name_H-M   'P 1'
#
loop_
_entity.id
_entity.type
_entity.pdbx_description
1 polymer ?
#
loop_
_entity_poly.entity_id
_entity_poly.type
_entity_poly.pdbx_seq_one_letter_code
_entity_poly.pdbx_strand_id
1 'polypeptide(L)'
;DAHRGRHANRLKQHRNLQALESVRTPGELWRLKRWWTDSKPRPEKVTLGMLKEDFQERMNPPPTLPAFIDQEMFENDSRRASSIPEHTVDISPKQSFSRPFTSEEVAWAKNRIKKKPARSAR
;
A
#
# COMPACT_ATOMS: atom_id res chain seq x y z
N ASP A 1 -24.86 38.29 3.46
CA ASP A 1 -23.52 37.66 3.55
C ASP A 1 -22.92 37.03 2.27
N ALA A 2 -23.27 37.47 1.05
CA ALA A 2 -22.71 36.88 -0.19
C ALA A 2 -21.29 37.39 -0.58
N HIS A 3 -20.76 38.42 0.08
CA HIS A 3 -19.50 39.08 -0.30
C HIS A 3 -18.25 38.43 0.31
N ARG A 4 -18.36 37.79 1.48
CA ARG A 4 -17.21 37.18 2.19
C ARG A 4 -16.61 36.01 1.40
N GLY A 5 -17.46 35.19 0.78
CA GLY A 5 -17.01 34.06 -0.06
C GLY A 5 -16.32 34.50 -1.36
N ARG A 6 -16.76 35.60 -1.98
CA ARG A 6 -16.15 36.12 -3.22
C ARG A 6 -14.73 36.63 -3.00
N HIS A 7 -14.50 37.34 -1.89
CA HIS A 7 -13.16 37.82 -1.54
C HIS A 7 -12.20 36.65 -1.27
N ALA A 8 -12.62 35.66 -0.48
CA ALA A 8 -11.82 34.46 -0.22
C ALA A 8 -11.50 33.67 -1.50
N ASN A 9 -12.48 33.53 -2.40
CA ASN A 9 -12.27 32.88 -3.70
C ASN A 9 -11.28 33.64 -4.58
N ARG A 10 -11.37 34.97 -4.66
CA ARG A 10 -10.39 35.78 -5.41
C ARG A 10 -8.99 35.65 -4.85
N LEU A 11 -8.85 35.68 -3.52
CA LEU A 11 -7.55 35.50 -2.87
C LEU A 11 -6.95 34.12 -3.16
N LYS A 12 -7.78 33.06 -3.13
CA LYS A 12 -7.36 31.70 -3.50
C LYS A 12 -6.95 31.61 -4.97
N GLN A 13 -7.73 32.20 -5.88
CA GLN A 13 -7.42 32.24 -7.31
C GLN A 13 -6.12 32.99 -7.59
N HIS A 14 -5.90 34.12 -6.93
CA HIS A 14 -4.67 34.91 -7.07
C HIS A 14 -3.44 34.13 -6.60
N ARG A 15 -3.51 33.47 -5.45
CA ARG A 15 -2.42 32.58 -4.96
C ARG A 15 -2.14 31.43 -5.92
N ASN A 16 -3.19 30.81 -6.47
CA ASN A 16 -3.04 29.73 -7.44
C ASN A 16 -2.39 30.22 -8.74
N LEU A 17 -2.71 31.43 -9.19
CA LEU A 17 -2.11 32.05 -10.36
C LEU A 17 -0.61 32.30 -10.14
N GLN A 18 -0.24 32.92 -9.02
CA GLN A 18 1.17 33.13 -8.66
C GLN A 18 1.95 31.81 -8.61
N ALA A 19 1.34 30.76 -8.05
CA ALA A 19 1.95 29.44 -8.01
C ALA A 19 2.18 28.87 -9.42
N LEU A 20 1.26 29.05 -10.36
CA LEU A 20 1.45 28.64 -11.77
C LEU A 20 2.55 29.44 -12.46
N GLU A 21 2.59 30.76 -12.28
CA GLU A 21 3.60 31.64 -12.88
C GLU A 21 5.02 31.31 -12.39
N SER A 22 5.16 30.79 -11.18
CA SER A 22 6.45 30.41 -10.60
C SER A 22 7.02 29.07 -11.12
N VAL A 23 6.23 28.26 -11.83
CA VAL A 23 6.66 26.96 -12.35
C VAL A 23 7.66 27.15 -13.49
N ARG A 24 8.82 26.49 -13.40
CA ARG A 24 9.89 26.57 -14.42
C ARG A 24 10.10 25.28 -15.18
N THR A 25 9.60 24.16 -14.65
CA THR A 25 9.76 22.84 -15.27
C THR A 25 8.44 22.07 -15.39
N PRO A 26 8.31 21.16 -16.37
CA PRO A 26 7.15 20.27 -16.45
C PRO A 26 6.93 19.46 -15.16
N GLY A 27 7.99 19.06 -14.46
CA GLY A 27 7.90 18.31 -13.21
C GLY A 27 7.31 19.10 -12.04
N GLU A 28 7.57 20.41 -11.98
CA GLU A 28 6.95 21.32 -11.01
C GLU A 28 5.46 21.52 -11.30
N LEU A 29 5.08 21.66 -12.58
CA LEU A 29 3.68 21.75 -13.00
C LEU A 29 2.88 20.53 -12.53
N TRP A 30 3.42 19.33 -12.74
CA TRP A 30 2.77 18.09 -12.32
C TRP A 30 2.66 17.96 -10.80
N ARG A 31 3.67 18.42 -10.05
CA ARG A 31 3.64 18.48 -8.58
C ARG A 31 2.56 19.43 -8.08
N LEU A 32 2.45 20.62 -8.68
CA LEU A 32 1.45 21.63 -8.34
C LEU A 32 0.02 21.14 -8.65
N LYS A 33 -0.19 20.59 -9.85
CA LYS A 33 -1.47 19.99 -10.24
C LYS A 33 -1.89 18.88 -9.29
N ARG A 34 -0.97 17.96 -8.95
CA ARG A 34 -1.24 16.88 -7.98
C ARG A 34 -1.64 17.45 -6.63
N TRP A 35 -0.97 18.49 -6.14
CA TRP A 35 -1.31 19.13 -4.86
C TRP A 35 -2.72 19.76 -4.85
N TRP A 36 -3.19 20.29 -5.98
CA TRP A 36 -4.55 20.84 -6.09
C TRP A 36 -5.65 19.79 -6.23
N THR A 37 -5.34 18.63 -6.83
CA THR A 37 -6.34 17.62 -7.18
C THR A 37 -6.39 16.44 -6.22
N ASP A 38 -5.30 16.15 -5.50
CA ASP A 38 -5.25 15.01 -4.59
C ASP A 38 -5.91 15.38 -3.26
N SER A 39 -6.98 14.67 -2.91
CA SER A 39 -7.72 14.88 -1.66
C SER A 39 -7.04 14.23 -0.46
N LYS A 40 -6.00 13.41 -0.69
CA LYS A 40 -5.33 12.69 0.38
C LYS A 40 -4.22 13.55 0.97
N PRO A 41 -4.12 13.67 2.32
CA PRO A 41 -2.93 14.22 2.93
C PRO A 41 -1.74 13.40 2.46
N ARG A 42 -0.64 14.06 2.07
CA ARG A 42 0.59 13.33 1.76
C ARG A 42 0.98 12.56 3.02
N PRO A 43 1.31 11.27 2.92
CA PRO A 43 1.85 10.54 4.05
C PRO A 43 3.07 11.30 4.59
N GLU A 44 3.25 11.27 5.90
CA GLU A 44 4.41 11.86 6.54
C GLU A 44 5.68 11.32 5.85
N LYS A 45 6.67 12.21 5.69
CA LYS A 45 7.96 11.80 5.16
C LYS A 45 8.66 10.93 6.20
N VAL A 46 8.38 9.64 6.17
CA VAL A 46 9.14 8.65 6.95
C VAL A 46 10.55 8.55 6.37
N THR A 47 11.54 8.58 7.24
CA THR A 47 12.93 8.34 6.82
C THR A 47 13.15 6.85 6.62
N LEU A 48 14.16 6.47 5.82
CA LEU A 48 14.55 5.07 5.68
C LEU A 48 14.92 4.44 7.03
N GLY A 49 15.47 5.24 7.97
CA GLY A 49 15.77 4.78 9.32
C GLY A 49 14.52 4.37 10.10
N MET A 50 13.42 5.12 9.99
CA MET A 50 12.15 4.80 10.67
C MET A 50 11.52 3.49 10.16
N LEU A 51 11.71 3.18 8.87
CA LEU A 51 11.20 1.95 8.29
C LEU A 51 12.07 0.73 8.63
N LYS A 52 13.35 0.94 8.98
CA LYS A 52 14.30 -0.14 9.22
C LYS A 52 13.83 -1.06 10.35
N GLU A 53 13.34 -0.49 11.46
CA GLU A 53 12.88 -1.25 12.63
C GLU A 53 11.66 -2.12 12.27
N ASP A 54 10.63 -1.51 11.68
CA ASP A 54 9.44 -2.21 11.18
C ASP A 54 9.77 -3.34 10.19
N PHE A 55 10.72 -3.09 9.27
CA PHE A 55 11.15 -4.11 8.31
C PHE A 55 11.93 -5.24 9.00
N GLN A 56 12.85 -4.91 9.90
CA GLN A 56 13.64 -5.91 10.62
C GLN A 56 12.75 -6.79 11.48
N GLU A 57 11.75 -6.24 12.17
CA GLU A 57 10.80 -7.02 12.96
C GLU A 57 9.99 -7.99 12.07
N ARG A 58 9.50 -7.52 10.92
CA ARG A 58 8.70 -8.35 10.00
C ARG A 58 9.49 -9.43 9.28
N MET A 59 10.79 -9.24 9.10
CA MET A 59 11.66 -10.22 8.45
C MET A 59 11.94 -11.44 9.34
N ASN A 60 11.58 -11.38 10.64
CA ASN A 60 11.89 -12.40 11.63
C ASN A 60 13.35 -12.93 11.50
N PRO A 61 14.37 -12.05 11.39
CA PRO A 61 15.73 -12.50 11.24
C PRO A 61 16.17 -13.20 12.53
N PRO A 62 16.97 -14.26 12.44
CA PRO A 62 17.53 -14.86 13.64
C PRO A 62 18.38 -13.83 14.40
N PRO A 63 18.30 -13.75 15.74
CA PRO A 63 19.02 -12.76 16.54
C PRO A 63 20.54 -12.91 16.41
N THR A 64 21.00 -14.11 16.08
CA THR A 64 22.38 -14.44 15.73
C THR A 64 22.37 -15.20 14.42
N LEU A 65 23.03 -14.65 13.40
CA LEU A 65 23.30 -15.41 12.18
C LEU A 65 24.33 -16.50 12.52
N PRO A 66 24.10 -17.76 12.12
CA PRO A 66 25.09 -18.80 12.33
C PRO A 66 26.36 -18.48 11.52
N ALA A 67 27.53 -18.72 12.12
CA ALA A 67 28.82 -18.40 11.50
C ALA A 67 29.10 -19.26 10.25
N PHE A 68 28.48 -20.43 10.17
CA PHE A 68 28.51 -21.34 9.05
C PHE A 68 27.10 -21.92 8.85
N ILE A 69 26.73 -22.20 7.61
CA ILE A 69 25.51 -22.95 7.32
C ILE A 69 25.82 -24.41 7.64
N ASP A 70 25.14 -24.98 8.64
CA ASP A 70 25.21 -26.40 8.90
C ASP A 70 24.53 -27.14 7.75
N GLN A 71 25.34 -27.80 6.94
CA GLN A 71 24.90 -28.50 5.73
C GLN A 71 23.90 -29.62 6.05
N GLU A 72 24.08 -30.30 7.19
CA GLU A 72 23.18 -31.37 7.61
C GLU A 72 21.81 -30.80 8.03
N MET A 73 21.82 -29.69 8.77
CA MET A 73 20.57 -28.97 9.10
C MET A 73 19.86 -28.49 7.83
N PHE A 74 20.60 -27.91 6.87
CA PHE A 74 20.02 -27.45 5.62
C PHE A 74 19.38 -28.60 4.82
N GLU A 75 20.05 -29.74 4.73
CA GLU A 75 19.54 -30.93 4.04
C GLU A 75 18.30 -31.52 4.75
N ASN A 76 18.29 -31.51 6.08
CA ASN A 76 17.12 -31.90 6.88
C ASN A 76 15.95 -30.95 6.66
N ASP A 77 16.19 -29.63 6.71
CA ASP A 77 15.16 -28.61 6.49
C ASP A 77 14.62 -28.65 5.06
N SER A 78 15.47 -28.89 4.06
CA SER A 78 15.06 -29.05 2.66
C SER A 78 14.20 -30.29 2.46
N ARG A 79 14.57 -31.42 3.07
CA ARG A 79 13.73 -32.64 3.09
C ARG A 79 12.39 -32.40 3.79
N ARG A 80 12.40 -31.67 4.91
CA ARG A 80 11.18 -31.31 5.64
C ARG A 80 10.30 -30.38 4.80
N ALA A 81 10.86 -29.35 4.18
CA ALA A 81 10.13 -28.40 3.35
C ALA A 81 9.49 -29.09 2.14
N SER A 82 10.20 -29.99 1.48
CA SER A 82 9.66 -30.78 0.36
C SER A 82 8.56 -31.77 0.77
N SER A 83 8.45 -32.11 2.06
CA SER A 83 7.35 -32.90 2.60
C SER A 83 6.08 -32.09 2.90
N ILE A 84 6.17 -30.75 2.89
CA ILE A 84 4.99 -29.89 3.10
C ILE A 84 4.14 -29.93 1.84
N PRO A 85 2.84 -30.29 1.94
CA PRO A 85 1.96 -30.31 0.77
C PRO A 85 1.75 -28.89 0.23
N GLU A 86 1.67 -28.77 -1.09
CA GLU A 86 1.40 -27.49 -1.79
C GLU A 86 0.08 -26.85 -1.34
N HIS A 87 -0.86 -27.68 -0.88
CA HIS A 87 -2.14 -27.26 -0.33
C HIS A 87 -2.38 -27.92 1.02
N THR A 88 -2.54 -27.10 2.06
CA THR A 88 -2.99 -27.56 3.38
C THR A 88 -4.52 -27.47 3.44
N VAL A 89 -5.18 -28.61 3.58
CA VAL A 89 -6.62 -28.65 3.85
C VAL A 89 -6.83 -28.29 5.31
N ASP A 90 -7.72 -27.33 5.58
CA ASP A 90 -8.08 -26.99 6.94
C ASP A 90 -8.93 -28.09 7.58
N ILE A 91 -8.31 -28.82 8.50
CA ILE A 91 -8.97 -29.86 9.31
C ILE A 91 -9.52 -29.32 10.63
N SER A 92 -9.40 -28.01 10.90
CA SER A 92 -9.94 -27.41 12.12
C SER A 92 -11.48 -27.50 12.13
N PRO A 93 -12.12 -27.76 13.29
CA PRO A 93 -13.58 -27.90 13.36
C PRO A 93 -14.36 -26.69 12.83
N LYS A 94 -13.73 -25.52 12.81
CA LYS A 94 -14.33 -24.25 12.39
C LYS A 94 -13.93 -23.82 10.97
N GLN A 95 -13.06 -24.55 10.28
CA GLN A 95 -12.49 -24.13 9.00
C GLN A 95 -11.96 -22.68 9.05
N SER A 96 -11.08 -22.42 10.02
CA SER A 96 -10.55 -21.09 10.32
C SER A 96 -9.59 -20.54 9.23
N PHE A 97 -9.00 -21.39 8.40
CA PHE A 97 -8.17 -21.01 7.28
C PHE A 97 -9.02 -20.69 6.03
N SER A 98 -8.55 -19.72 5.25
CA SER A 98 -9.19 -19.36 3.99
C SER A 98 -9.05 -20.48 2.96
N ARG A 99 -10.17 -20.92 2.38
CA ARG A 99 -10.15 -21.81 1.21
C ARG A 99 -9.79 -21.06 -0.08
N PRO A 100 -9.31 -21.76 -1.12
CA PRO A 100 -9.17 -21.17 -2.45
C PRO A 100 -10.48 -20.54 -2.94
N PHE A 101 -10.38 -19.39 -3.62
CA PHE A 101 -11.52 -18.73 -4.24
C PHE A 101 -11.98 -19.49 -5.47
N THR A 102 -13.29 -19.64 -5.64
CA THR A 102 -13.85 -20.20 -6.88
C THR A 102 -13.82 -19.17 -8.01
N SER A 103 -13.85 -19.63 -9.26
CA SER A 103 -13.95 -18.76 -10.43
C SER A 103 -15.18 -17.85 -10.39
N GLU A 104 -16.30 -18.36 -9.86
CA GLU A 104 -17.55 -17.63 -9.66
C GLU A 104 -17.40 -16.49 -8.64
N GLU A 105 -16.72 -16.73 -7.51
CA GLU A 105 -16.45 -15.71 -6.49
C GLU A 105 -15.58 -14.58 -7.04
N VAL A 106 -14.56 -14.95 -7.83
CA VAL A 106 -13.70 -13.98 -8.51
C VAL A 106 -14.50 -13.17 -9.53
N ALA A 107 -15.37 -13.81 -10.32
CA ALA A 107 -16.23 -13.13 -11.29
C ALA A 107 -17.21 -12.17 -10.59
N TRP A 108 -17.81 -12.61 -9.48
CA TRP A 108 -18.68 -11.78 -8.65
C TRP A 108 -17.94 -10.56 -8.09
N ALA A 109 -16.74 -10.76 -7.53
CA ALA A 109 -15.93 -9.67 -6.98
C ALA A 109 -15.55 -8.65 -8.05
N LYS A 110 -15.12 -9.11 -9.24
CA LYS A 110 -14.86 -8.24 -10.40
C LYS A 110 -16.08 -7.42 -10.79
N ASN A 111 -17.26 -8.05 -10.85
CA ASN A 111 -18.51 -7.35 -11.17
C ASN A 111 -18.90 -6.33 -10.10
N ARG A 112 -18.68 -6.65 -8.82
CA ARG A 112 -18.94 -5.74 -7.69
C ARG A 112 -18.03 -4.50 -7.75
N ILE A 113 -16.73 -4.69 -8.01
CA ILE A 113 -15.75 -3.59 -8.16
C ILE A 113 -16.11 -2.70 -9.35
N LYS A 114 -16.54 -3.27 -10.48
CA LYS A 114 -17.02 -2.50 -11.64
C LYS A 114 -18.23 -1.62 -11.30
N LYS A 115 -19.18 -2.14 -10.52
CA LYS A 115 -20.39 -1.41 -10.11
C LYS A 115 -20.13 -0.30 -9.09
N LYS A 116 -19.12 -0.44 -8.23
CA LYS A 116 -18.69 0.57 -7.25
C LYS A 116 -17.20 0.86 -7.43
N PRO A 117 -16.82 1.59 -8.50
CA PRO A 117 -15.42 1.97 -8.68
C PRO A 117 -14.95 2.78 -7.46
N ALA A 118 -13.68 2.64 -7.07
CA ALA A 118 -13.06 3.17 -5.85
C ALA A 118 -13.17 4.72 -5.66
N ARG A 119 -13.87 5.43 -6.55
CA ARG A 119 -14.33 6.81 -6.37
C ARG A 119 -15.64 6.94 -5.55
N SER A 120 -16.24 5.83 -5.11
CA SER A 120 -17.49 5.81 -4.33
C SER A 120 -17.31 5.87 -2.81
N ALA A 121 -16.08 5.97 -2.29
CA ALA A 121 -15.87 6.35 -0.89
C ALA A 121 -15.99 7.88 -0.80
N ARG A 122 -17.22 8.36 -0.61
CA ARG A 122 -17.50 9.67 -0.01
C ARG A 122 -17.79 9.47 1.46
#